data_AF-A0A1H4QP61-F1
#
_entry.id   AF-A0A1H4QP61-F1
#
_cell.length_a   1.000
_cell.length_b   1.000
_cell.length_c   1.000
_cell.angle_alpha   90.00
_cell.angle_beta   90.00
_cell.angle_gamma   90.00
#
_symmetry.space_group_name_H-M   'P 1'
#
loop_
_entity.id
_entity.type
_entity.pdbx_description
1 polymer ?
#
loop_
_entity_poly.entity_id
_entity_poly.type
_entity_poly.pdbx_seq_one_letter_code
_entity_poly.pdbx_strand_id
1 'polypeptide(L)'
;MARLLAMITERYAQGRTLALLDPKDLKDVEPAVNREWVRLIILGVVMTGAAIAAGLSELSAAGSTQIVAVVGAVAWVLLYRDRLAPGDVLDVMRGQSRK
;
A
#
# COMPACT_ATOMS: atom_id res chain seq x y z
N MET A 1 -15.84 24.09 -12.24
CA MET A 1 -15.53 23.67 -10.85
C MET A 1 -16.74 23.25 -10.03
N ALA A 2 -17.81 24.06 -9.90
CA ALA A 2 -18.99 23.69 -9.10
C ALA A 2 -19.61 22.32 -9.47
N ARG A 3 -19.70 22.01 -10.78
CA ARG A 3 -20.19 20.71 -11.28
C ARG A 3 -19.32 19.51 -10.85
N LEU A 4 -18.00 19.66 -10.85
CA LEU A 4 -17.07 18.58 -10.46
C LEU A 4 -17.14 18.32 -8.95
N LEU A 5 -17.23 19.39 -8.14
CA LEU A 5 -17.39 19.27 -6.70
C LEU A 5 -18.69 18.56 -6.33
N ALA A 6 -19.81 18.93 -6.97
CA ALA A 6 -21.08 18.24 -6.77
C ALA A 6 -21.01 16.74 -7.11
N MET A 7 -20.35 16.39 -8.21
CA MET A 7 -20.16 14.99 -8.62
C MET A 7 -19.31 14.19 -7.63
N ILE A 8 -18.24 14.79 -7.09
CA ILE A 8 -17.41 14.17 -6.05
C ILE A 8 -18.25 13.89 -4.80
N THR A 9 -19.03 14.87 -4.34
CA THR A 9 -19.88 14.74 -3.15
C THR A 9 -20.96 13.68 -3.33
N GLU A 10 -21.62 13.66 -4.49
CA GLU A 10 -22.65 12.67 -4.82
C GLU A 10 -22.07 11.24 -4.85
N ARG A 11 -20.93 11.05 -5.52
CA ARG A 11 -20.29 9.73 -5.61
C ARG A 11 -19.72 9.27 -4.27
N TYR A 12 -19.24 10.20 -3.45
CA TYR A 12 -18.84 9.90 -2.08
C TYR A 12 -20.03 9.42 -1.23
N ALA A 13 -21.18 10.11 -1.32
CA ALA A 13 -22.41 9.70 -0.65
C ALA A 13 -22.94 8.33 -1.12
N GLN A 14 -22.68 7.97 -2.38
CA GLN A 14 -23.00 6.66 -2.96
C GLN A 14 -21.96 5.57 -2.63
N GLY A 15 -20.89 5.88 -1.87
CA GLY A 15 -19.81 4.95 -1.55
C GLY A 15 -18.86 4.64 -2.72
N ARG A 16 -18.97 5.37 -3.84
CA ARG A 16 -18.13 5.21 -5.05
C ARG A 16 -16.79 5.95 -4.92
N THR A 17 -16.03 5.62 -3.88
CA THR A 17 -14.78 6.31 -3.51
C THR A 17 -13.61 6.10 -4.48
N LEU A 18 -13.68 5.07 -5.33
CA LEU A 18 -12.66 4.74 -6.33
C LEU A 18 -12.86 5.42 -7.69
N ALA A 19 -14.01 6.06 -7.91
CA ALA A 19 -14.38 6.63 -9.20
C ALA A 19 -15.08 7.99 -9.03
N LEU A 20 -14.47 8.89 -8.27
CA LEU A 20 -15.06 10.20 -7.92
C LEU A 20 -15.24 11.13 -9.13
N LEU A 21 -14.44 10.93 -10.18
CA LEU A 21 -14.51 11.68 -11.43
C LEU A 21 -14.55 10.72 -12.63
N ASP A 22 -15.18 11.15 -13.73
CA ASP A 22 -15.10 10.39 -14.97
C ASP A 22 -13.75 10.63 -15.66
N PRO A 23 -13.16 9.61 -16.34
CA PRO A 23 -11.90 9.77 -17.06
C PRO A 23 -11.90 10.92 -18.09
N LYS A 24 -13.06 11.20 -18.69
CA LYS A 24 -13.25 12.30 -19.66
C LYS A 24 -13.10 13.70 -19.05
N ASP A 25 -13.24 13.81 -17.73
CA ASP A 25 -13.17 15.08 -16.99
C ASP A 25 -11.74 15.34 -16.44
N LEU A 26 -10.84 14.36 -16.58
CA LEU A 26 -9.41 14.44 -16.23
C LEU A 26 -8.59 14.73 -17.48
N LYS A 27 -8.71 15.95 -18.03
CA LYS A 27 -7.84 16.40 -19.12
C LYS A 27 -6.50 16.86 -18.55
N ASP A 28 -5.41 16.45 -19.18
CA ASP A 28 -4.02 16.86 -18.87
C ASP A 28 -3.49 16.41 -17.48
N VAL A 29 -4.10 15.38 -16.88
CA VAL A 29 -3.65 14.81 -15.59
C VAL A 29 -3.08 13.42 -15.81
N GLU A 30 -1.89 13.17 -15.26
CA GLU A 30 -1.26 11.85 -15.30
C GLU A 30 -2.10 10.84 -14.48
N PRO A 31 -2.47 9.67 -15.04
CA PRO A 31 -3.27 8.70 -14.31
C PRO A 31 -2.56 8.21 -13.05
N ALA A 32 -3.23 8.26 -11.90
CA ALA A 32 -2.73 7.63 -10.69
C ALA A 32 -2.72 6.11 -10.86
N VAL A 33 -1.55 5.53 -11.09
CA VAL A 33 -1.39 4.07 -11.22
C VAL A 33 -1.17 3.47 -9.85
N ASN A 34 -2.15 2.70 -9.37
CA ASN A 34 -2.02 1.96 -8.12
C ASN A 34 -0.95 0.86 -8.25
N ARG A 35 0.26 1.13 -7.75
CA ARG A 35 1.38 0.17 -7.65
C ARG A 35 1.46 -0.51 -6.28
N GLU A 36 0.42 -0.41 -5.48
CA GLU A 36 0.41 -0.90 -4.10
C GLU A 36 0.47 -2.43 -4.05
N TRP A 37 -0.26 -3.10 -4.95
CA TRP A 37 -0.20 -4.55 -5.09
C TRP A 37 1.23 -5.05 -5.36
N VAL A 38 2.03 -4.29 -6.13
CA VAL A 38 3.44 -4.62 -6.38
C VAL A 38 4.25 -4.55 -5.09
N ARG A 39 4.05 -3.51 -4.26
CA ARG A 39 4.74 -3.40 -2.97
C ARG A 39 4.35 -4.50 -2.01
N LEU A 40 3.07 -4.86 -1.97
CA LEU A 40 2.59 -5.96 -1.14
C LEU A 40 3.19 -7.30 -1.59
N ILE A 41 3.30 -7.54 -2.90
CA ILE A 41 4.00 -8.73 -3.43
C ILE A 41 5.47 -8.70 -3.02
N ILE A 42 6.18 -7.58 -3.20
CA ILE A 42 7.59 -7.47 -2.80
C ILE A 42 7.74 -7.74 -1.30
N LEU A 43 6.89 -7.15 -0.46
CA LEU A 43 6.92 -7.37 0.98
C LEU A 43 6.67 -8.85 1.31
N GLY A 44 5.65 -9.47 0.70
CA GLY A 44 5.35 -10.88 0.89
C GLY A 44 6.51 -11.79 0.49
N VAL A 45 7.17 -11.53 -0.65
CA VAL A 45 8.35 -12.26 -1.11
C VAL A 45 9.52 -12.09 -0.15
N VAL A 46 9.80 -10.87 0.31
CA VAL A 46 10.88 -10.59 1.25
C VAL A 46 10.65 -11.30 2.59
N MET A 47 9.44 -11.22 3.14
CA MET A 47 9.11 -11.88 4.41
C MET A 47 9.18 -13.41 4.30
N THR A 48 8.67 -13.96 3.20
CA THR A 48 8.73 -15.42 2.94
C THR A 48 10.17 -15.87 2.78
N GLY A 49 10.98 -15.14 2.01
CA GLY A 49 12.40 -15.42 1.83
C GLY A 49 13.17 -15.34 3.14
N ALA A 50 12.88 -14.35 3.99
CA ALA A 50 13.50 -14.21 5.31
C ALA A 50 13.14 -15.39 6.23
N ALA A 51 11.88 -15.82 6.24
CA ALA A 51 11.43 -16.96 7.03
C ALA A 51 12.08 -18.27 6.57
N ILE A 52 12.17 -18.51 5.26
CA ILE A 52 12.85 -19.67 4.69
C ILE A 52 14.34 -19.65 5.05
N ALA A 53 15.01 -18.51 4.85
CA ALA A 53 16.43 -18.36 5.17
C ALA A 53 16.72 -18.59 6.65
N ALA A 54 15.86 -18.07 7.54
CA ALA A 54 15.98 -18.32 8.98
C ALA A 54 15.76 -19.79 9.33
N GLY A 55 14.81 -20.48 8.68
CA GLY A 55 14.56 -21.91 8.88
C GLY A 55 15.68 -22.82 8.38
N LEU A 56 16.46 -22.38 7.40
CA LEU A 56 17.64 -23.09 6.89
C LEU A 56 18.93 -22.73 7.63
N SER A 57 18.89 -21.76 8.54
CA SER A 57 20.04 -21.34 9.33
C SER A 57 20.15 -22.11 10.65
N GLU A 58 21.34 -22.16 11.22
CA GLU A 58 21.57 -22.75 12.57
C GLU A 58 21.19 -21.79 13.71
N LEU A 59 20.37 -20.77 13.43
CA LEU A 59 19.92 -19.83 14.44
C LEU A 59 19.00 -20.52 15.45
N SER A 60 19.09 -20.08 16.71
CA SER A 60 18.08 -20.43 17.72
C SER A 60 16.71 -19.90 17.31
N ALA A 61 15.63 -20.49 17.83
CA ALA A 61 14.26 -20.04 17.54
C ALA A 61 14.04 -18.54 17.84
N ALA A 62 14.67 -18.03 18.90
CA ALA A 62 14.66 -16.61 19.23
C ALA A 62 15.41 -15.77 18.19
N GLY A 63 16.61 -16.21 17.76
CA GLY A 63 17.40 -15.54 16.73
C GLY A 63 16.69 -15.51 15.36
N SER A 64 16.05 -16.61 14.97
CA SER A 64 15.25 -16.69 13.75
C SER A 64 14.04 -15.74 13.79
N THR A 65 13.39 -15.61 14.94
CA THR A 65 12.29 -14.65 15.10
C THR A 65 12.79 -13.21 15.00
N GLN A 66 13.92 -12.90 15.65
CA GLN A 66 14.52 -11.56 15.62
C GLN A 66 14.98 -11.16 14.21
N ILE A 67 15.64 -12.06 13.47
CA ILE A 67 16.14 -11.75 12.12
C ILE A 67 14.98 -11.46 11.16
N VAL A 68 13.90 -12.24 11.23
CA VAL A 68 12.70 -12.03 10.40
C VAL A 68 12.03 -10.71 10.75
N ALA A 69 11.93 -10.37 12.04
CA ALA A 69 11.38 -9.08 12.47
C ALA A 69 12.21 -7.89 11.97
N VAL A 70 13.54 -7.98 12.05
CA VAL A 70 14.44 -6.93 11.55
C VAL A 70 14.32 -6.76 10.04
N VAL A 71 14.32 -7.87 9.28
CA VAL A 71 14.15 -7.82 7.83
C VAL A 71 12.80 -7.21 7.46
N GLY A 72 11.73 -7.57 8.19
CA GLY A 72 10.40 -7.00 7.99
C GLY A 72 10.37 -5.49 8.25
N ALA A 73 10.99 -5.03 9.32
CA ALA A 73 11.09 -3.60 9.61
C ALA A 73 11.86 -2.83 8.53
N VAL A 74 12.98 -3.39 8.04
CA VAL A 74 13.77 -2.77 6.97
C VAL A 74 12.97 -2.73 5.66
N ALA A 75 12.36 -3.84 5.27
CA ALA A 75 11.52 -3.92 4.07
C ALA A 75 10.36 -2.91 4.14
N TRP A 76 9.73 -2.80 5.31
CA TRP A 76 8.67 -1.85 5.57
C TRP A 76 9.13 -0.40 5.38
N VAL A 77 10.25 -0.02 6.00
CA VAL A 77 10.82 1.34 5.86
C VAL A 77 11.18 1.64 4.41
N LEU A 78 11.79 0.70 3.69
CA LEU A 78 12.20 0.89 2.29
C LEU A 78 11.00 1.02 1.34
N LEU A 79 9.93 0.28 1.57
CA LEU A 79 8.75 0.30 0.71
C LEU A 79 7.81 1.48 1.02
N TYR A 80 7.71 1.88 2.29
CA TYR A 80 6.70 2.82 2.75
C TYR A 80 7.23 4.19 3.19
N ARG A 81 8.52 4.36 3.49
CA ARG A 81 9.28 5.59 3.83
C ARG A 81 8.51 6.72 4.55
N ASP A 82 7.62 7.40 3.83
CA ASP A 82 6.86 8.58 4.27
C ASP A 82 5.37 8.29 4.60
N ARG A 83 4.89 7.05 4.46
CA ARG A 83 3.48 6.64 4.67
C ARG A 83 3.33 5.78 5.91
N LEU A 84 3.22 6.45 7.04
CA LEU A 84 3.18 5.81 8.36
C LEU A 84 2.03 6.33 9.22
N ALA A 85 0.97 6.91 8.65
CA ALA A 85 -0.24 7.11 9.42
C ALA A 85 -1.02 5.77 9.46
N PRO A 86 -1.46 5.27 10.62
CA PRO A 86 -2.31 4.08 10.69
C PRO A 86 -3.57 4.16 9.79
N GLY A 87 -4.04 5.38 9.49
CA GLY A 87 -5.12 5.63 8.54
C GLY A 87 -4.79 5.27 7.08
N ASP A 88 -3.52 5.26 6.70
CA ASP A 88 -3.09 4.92 5.34
C ASP A 88 -3.33 3.43 5.01
N VAL A 89 -3.36 2.57 6.02
CA VAL A 89 -3.69 1.14 5.84
C VAL A 89 -5.13 0.98 5.35
N LEU A 90 -6.05 1.73 5.93
CA LEU A 90 -7.45 1.78 5.48
C LEU A 90 -7.57 2.34 4.07
N ASP A 91 -6.79 3.38 3.74
CA ASP A 91 -6.76 3.95 2.39
C ASP A 91 -6.19 2.96 1.36
N VAL A 92 -5.15 2.21 1.72
CA VAL A 92 -4.59 1.11 0.89
C VAL A 92 -5.62 0.01 0.67
N MET A 93 -6.31 -0.45 1.73
CA MET A 93 -7.39 -1.45 1.62
C MET A 93 -8.56 -0.96 0.77
N ARG A 94 -8.80 0.36 0.74
CA ARG A 94 -9.80 1.01 -0.12
C ARG A 94 -9.30 1.28 -1.53
N GLY A 95 -8.06 0.88 -1.88
CA GLY A 95 -7.45 1.14 -3.18
C GLY A 95 -7.09 2.61 -3.43
N GLN A 96 -7.16 3.45 -2.38
CA GLN A 96 -6.85 4.88 -2.39
C GLN A 96 -5.39 5.13 -1.97
N SER A 97 -4.49 4.17 -2.24
CA SER A 97 -3.05 4.37 -2.07
C SER A 97 -2.64 5.55 -2.95
N ARG A 98 -2.45 6.71 -2.33
CA ARG A 98 -1.89 7.88 -3.02
C ARG A 98 -0.49 7.43 -3.51
N LYS A 99 -0.06 7.70 -4.72
CA LYS A 99 1.35 7.77 -5.16
C LYS A 99 1.31 7.91 -6.66
#